data_AF-A0A076HAW5-F1
#
_entry.id   AF-A0A076HAW5-F1
#
_cell.length_a   1.000
_cell.length_b   1.000
_cell.length_c   1.000
_cell.angle_alpha   90.00
_cell.angle_beta   90.00
_cell.angle_gamma   90.00
#
_symmetry.space_group_name_H-M   'P 1'
#
loop_
_entity.id
_entity.type
_entity.pdbx_description
1 polymer ?
#
loop_
_entity_poly.entity_id
_entity_poly.type
_entity_poly.pdbx_seq_one_letter_code
_entity_poly.pdbx_strand_id
1 'polypeptide(L)'
;MVQIFARCSRQSGFGSIRRFPLMSARLFTAKALSRSALFASAAVILAVGPINAGRAQYIYDDGGDLSMRREARLTPQQQEELFRAKKLWKRQSYNRRVSILEKEKRCIEKASNPQSFSDCVQKKRESRRALRADYRAYINPVRRQVGLPPIEDKQTGGKKGDRKGRRA
;
A
#
# COMPACT_ATOMS: atom_id res chain seq x y z
N MET A 1 19.18 -1.76 50.32
CA MET A 1 19.35 -0.54 51.12
C MET A 1 20.24 0.42 50.32
N VAL A 2 19.79 1.66 50.08
CA VAL A 2 20.59 2.90 49.85
C VAL A 2 21.36 2.95 48.50
N GLN A 3 21.35 3.96 47.62
CA GLN A 3 20.76 5.32 47.45
C GLN A 3 20.88 5.65 45.93
N ILE A 4 19.85 6.18 45.25
CA ILE A 4 19.58 7.61 44.96
C ILE A 4 20.80 8.41 44.49
N PHE A 5 20.80 8.84 43.22
CA PHE A 5 21.10 10.24 42.85
C PHE A 5 20.41 10.59 41.53
N ALA A 6 19.35 11.39 41.65
CA ALA A 6 18.81 12.19 40.57
C ALA A 6 19.75 13.36 40.29
N ARG A 7 20.00 13.67 39.01
CA ARG A 7 20.57 14.96 38.62
C ARG A 7 19.67 15.59 37.56
N CYS A 8 18.76 16.40 38.07
CA CYS A 8 18.05 17.42 37.30
C CYS A 8 19.07 18.51 36.97
N SER A 9 19.10 19.00 35.73
CA SER A 9 19.75 20.27 35.42
C SER A 9 18.91 21.04 34.43
N ARG A 10 18.67 22.28 34.85
CA ARG A 10 17.70 23.28 34.42
C ARG A 10 18.49 24.39 33.73
N GLN A 11 18.09 24.78 32.53
CA GLN A 11 18.40 26.08 31.91
C GLN A 11 17.17 26.43 31.07
N SER A 12 16.23 27.28 31.49
CA SER A 12 16.24 28.75 31.63
C SER A 12 16.78 29.48 30.39
N GLY A 13 15.86 29.90 29.52
CA GLY A 13 16.07 30.86 28.46
C GLY A 13 14.77 31.61 28.17
N PHE A 14 14.63 32.77 28.81
CA PHE A 14 13.58 33.76 28.66
C PHE A 14 13.75 34.58 27.37
N GLY A 15 12.64 35.10 26.85
CA GLY A 15 12.60 36.25 25.92
C GLY A 15 12.52 35.84 24.44
N SER A 16 11.73 36.44 23.56
CA SER A 16 11.04 37.72 23.62
C SER A 16 9.84 37.68 22.68
N ILE A 17 8.68 38.04 23.22
CA ILE A 17 7.48 38.40 22.46
C ILE A 17 7.82 39.65 21.64
N ARG A 18 7.56 39.63 20.33
CA ARG A 18 7.36 40.86 19.55
C ARG A 18 5.95 40.85 19.01
N ARG A 19 5.22 41.86 19.46
CA ARG A 19 3.83 42.21 19.13
C ARG A 19 3.86 43.49 18.27
N PHE A 20 2.87 43.59 17.38
CA PHE A 20 2.35 44.76 16.63
C PHE A 20 3.12 45.27 15.40
N PRO A 21 2.46 45.96 14.44
CA PRO A 21 1.03 46.36 14.33
C PRO A 21 0.34 45.77 13.07
N LEU A 22 -0.98 45.55 12.99
CA LEU A 22 -2.12 46.49 12.88
C LEU A 22 -2.07 47.48 11.71
N MET A 23 -3.03 47.27 10.80
CA MET A 23 -3.68 48.20 9.86
C MET A 23 -2.97 48.51 8.52
N SER A 24 -3.62 48.12 7.43
CA SER A 24 -4.18 49.12 6.50
C SER A 24 -5.25 48.48 5.61
N ALA A 25 -6.51 48.59 6.02
CA ALA A 25 -7.64 48.43 5.12
C ALA A 25 -7.64 49.62 4.15
N ARG A 26 -7.60 49.36 2.84
CA ARG A 26 -7.90 50.38 1.83
C ARG A 26 -9.23 50.07 1.17
N LEU A 27 -10.00 51.13 1.13
CA LEU A 27 -11.40 51.24 0.80
C LEU A 27 -11.66 50.89 -0.67
N PHE A 28 -12.88 50.41 -0.86
CA PHE A 28 -13.58 50.21 -2.11
C PHE A 28 -13.49 51.43 -3.03
N THR A 29 -13.19 51.19 -4.30
CA THR A 29 -13.69 52.03 -5.39
C THR A 29 -14.36 51.14 -6.42
N ALA A 30 -15.68 51.16 -6.42
CA ALA A 30 -16.50 50.63 -7.49
C ALA A 30 -16.30 51.49 -8.75
N LYS A 31 -16.03 50.87 -9.89
CA LYS A 31 -16.35 51.43 -11.21
C LYS A 31 -17.21 50.43 -11.94
N ALA A 32 -18.39 50.90 -12.30
CA ALA A 32 -19.44 50.14 -12.95
C ALA A 32 -19.20 50.01 -14.46
N LEU A 33 -19.66 48.86 -14.98
CA LEU A 33 -20.30 48.62 -16.27
C LEU A 33 -19.59 49.04 -17.57
N SER A 34 -19.28 48.04 -18.39
CA SER A 34 -19.44 48.11 -19.84
C SER A 34 -19.62 46.70 -20.42
N ARG A 35 -20.44 46.62 -21.45
CA ARG A 35 -21.14 45.44 -21.98
C ARG A 35 -20.32 44.67 -23.02
N SER A 36 -20.60 43.36 -23.08
CA SER A 36 -20.62 42.52 -24.28
C SER A 36 -19.31 42.18 -25.00
N ALA A 37 -18.90 40.92 -24.86
CA ALA A 37 -18.49 40.12 -26.02
C ALA A 37 -18.83 38.65 -25.75
N LEU A 38 -19.77 38.14 -26.53
CA LEU A 38 -20.12 36.72 -26.61
C LEU A 38 -18.88 35.97 -27.14
N PHE A 39 -18.14 35.30 -26.26
CA PHE A 39 -17.24 34.23 -26.70
C PHE A 39 -18.04 32.94 -26.76
N ALA A 40 -18.72 32.74 -27.90
CA ALA A 40 -19.07 31.41 -28.36
C ALA A 40 -17.77 30.71 -28.74
N SER A 41 -17.24 29.87 -27.85
CA SER A 41 -16.20 28.91 -28.20
C SER A 41 -16.59 27.59 -27.58
N ALA A 42 -16.94 26.66 -28.47
CA ALA A 42 -17.43 25.34 -28.18
C ALA A 42 -16.51 24.62 -27.19
N ALA A 43 -17.03 24.31 -26.01
CA ALA A 43 -16.46 23.27 -25.18
C ALA A 43 -16.66 21.95 -25.95
N VAL A 44 -15.69 21.54 -26.74
CA VAL A 44 -15.55 20.13 -27.13
C VAL A 44 -15.22 19.39 -25.85
N ILE A 45 -16.27 19.04 -25.11
CA ILE A 45 -16.18 18.02 -24.09
C ILE A 45 -15.88 16.76 -24.88
N LEU A 46 -14.59 16.38 -24.95
CA LEU A 46 -14.24 14.99 -25.19
C LEU A 46 -15.03 14.23 -24.13
N ALA A 47 -16.08 13.55 -24.56
CA ALA A 47 -16.78 12.57 -23.74
C ALA A 47 -15.78 11.43 -23.52
N VAL A 48 -14.84 11.65 -22.61
CA VAL A 48 -14.20 10.58 -21.87
C VAL A 48 -15.35 10.01 -21.07
N GLY A 49 -16.06 9.05 -21.68
CA GLY A 49 -17.06 8.27 -20.99
C GLY A 49 -16.46 7.80 -19.67
N PRO A 50 -17.25 7.69 -18.59
CA PRO A 50 -16.71 7.21 -17.34
C PRO A 50 -15.96 5.92 -17.65
N ILE A 51 -14.67 5.89 -17.34
CA ILE A 51 -13.94 4.63 -17.28
C ILE A 51 -14.75 3.83 -16.28
N ASN A 52 -15.59 2.93 -16.80
CA ASN A 52 -16.33 2.00 -15.98
C ASN A 52 -15.26 1.33 -15.13
N ALA A 53 -15.30 1.60 -13.83
CA ALA A 53 -14.30 1.11 -12.88
C ALA A 53 -14.19 -0.43 -12.88
N GLY A 54 -15.08 -1.12 -13.60
CA GLY A 54 -15.09 -2.55 -13.85
C GLY A 54 -13.96 -3.14 -14.70
N ARG A 55 -13.02 -2.34 -15.24
CA ARG A 55 -11.87 -2.90 -16.01
C ARG A 55 -10.50 -2.27 -15.71
N ALA A 56 -10.25 -1.92 -14.45
CA ALA A 56 -8.87 -1.85 -13.98
C ALA A 56 -8.30 -3.28 -13.87
N GLN A 57 -7.63 -3.76 -14.92
CA GLN A 57 -6.77 -4.94 -14.82
C GLN A 57 -5.56 -4.56 -13.96
N TYR A 58 -5.59 -4.96 -12.68
CA TYR A 58 -4.50 -4.72 -11.75
C TYR A 58 -3.27 -5.52 -12.17
N ILE A 59 -2.29 -4.82 -12.73
CA ILE A 59 -0.92 -5.30 -12.84
C ILE A 59 -0.35 -5.33 -11.42
N TYR A 60 0.16 -6.50 -11.00
CA TYR A 60 0.69 -6.91 -9.68
C TYR A 60 -0.25 -7.68 -8.74
N ASP A 61 -0.45 -8.96 -9.07
CA ASP A 61 -0.21 -10.15 -8.23
C ASP A 61 -0.23 -9.98 -6.69
N ASP A 62 -1.32 -9.42 -6.15
CA ASP A 62 -1.62 -9.43 -4.71
C ASP A 62 -2.53 -10.59 -4.29
N GLY A 63 -2.90 -11.47 -5.25
CA GLY A 63 -3.75 -12.63 -5.01
C GLY A 63 -5.19 -12.29 -4.60
N GLY A 64 -5.60 -11.00 -4.69
CA GLY A 64 -6.89 -10.51 -4.25
C GLY A 64 -8.06 -11.20 -4.94
N ASP A 65 -8.11 -11.18 -6.28
CA ASP A 65 -9.24 -11.70 -7.07
C ASP A 65 -9.47 -13.20 -6.83
N LEU A 66 -8.41 -14.01 -6.87
CA LEU A 66 -8.53 -15.46 -6.60
C LEU A 66 -8.98 -15.77 -5.17
N SER A 67 -8.59 -14.94 -4.19
CA SER A 67 -9.05 -15.11 -2.82
C SER A 67 -10.54 -14.77 -2.67
N MET A 68 -11.02 -13.72 -3.34
CA MET A 68 -12.42 -13.30 -3.28
C MET A 68 -13.35 -14.31 -3.95
N ARG A 69 -12.95 -14.87 -5.11
CA ARG A 69 -13.73 -15.92 -5.78
C ARG A 69 -13.89 -17.19 -4.94
N ARG A 70 -12.85 -17.57 -4.20
CA ARG A 70 -12.92 -18.74 -3.31
C ARG A 70 -13.84 -18.50 -2.11
N GLU A 71 -13.93 -17.26 -1.67
CA GLU A 71 -14.73 -16.85 -0.52
C GLU A 71 -16.20 -16.60 -0.85
N ALA A 72 -16.57 -16.51 -2.13
CA ALA A 72 -17.97 -16.39 -2.56
C ALA A 72 -18.87 -17.55 -2.09
N ARG A 73 -18.29 -18.70 -1.72
CA ARG A 73 -19.01 -19.88 -1.19
C ARG A 73 -19.19 -19.85 0.33
N LEU A 74 -18.66 -18.85 1.02
CA LEU A 74 -18.76 -18.71 2.47
C LEU A 74 -20.08 -18.07 2.87
N THR A 75 -20.48 -18.27 4.12
CA THR A 75 -21.64 -17.55 4.69
C THR A 75 -21.37 -16.03 4.70
N PRO A 76 -22.40 -15.18 4.62
CA PRO A 76 -22.22 -13.72 4.66
C PRO A 76 -21.40 -13.24 5.87
N GLN A 77 -21.61 -13.85 7.04
CA GLN A 77 -20.86 -13.54 8.26
C GLN A 77 -19.36 -13.86 8.10
N GLN A 78 -19.02 -15.04 7.55
CA GLN A 78 -17.63 -15.41 7.27
C GLN A 78 -16.97 -14.46 6.27
N GLN A 79 -17.70 -14.06 5.22
CA GLN A 79 -17.19 -13.12 4.21
C GLN A 79 -16.88 -11.76 4.82
N GLU A 80 -17.78 -11.21 5.63
CA GLU A 80 -17.63 -9.90 6.26
C GLU A 80 -16.42 -9.86 7.22
N GLU A 81 -16.27 -10.89 8.08
CA GLU A 81 -15.14 -10.98 9.00
C GLU A 81 -13.79 -11.09 8.26
N LEU A 82 -13.72 -11.95 7.24
CA LEU A 82 -12.52 -12.07 6.41
C LEU A 82 -12.24 -10.78 5.63
N PHE A 83 -13.26 -10.11 5.12
CA PHE A 83 -13.13 -8.84 4.42
C PHE A 83 -12.51 -7.76 5.33
N ARG A 84 -13.06 -7.58 6.54
CA ARG A 84 -12.54 -6.63 7.53
C ARG A 84 -11.09 -6.92 7.86
N ALA A 85 -10.76 -8.18 8.16
CA ALA A 85 -9.41 -8.59 8.49
C ALA A 85 -8.44 -8.35 7.32
N LYS A 86 -8.81 -8.72 6.10
CA LYS A 86 -7.99 -8.50 4.89
C LYS A 86 -7.79 -7.03 4.59
N LYS A 87 -8.83 -6.21 4.69
CA LYS A 87 -8.76 -4.76 4.50
C LYS A 87 -7.76 -4.14 5.47
N LEU A 88 -7.84 -4.51 6.74
CA LEU A 88 -6.92 -4.03 7.77
C LEU A 88 -5.47 -4.46 7.47
N TRP A 89 -5.26 -5.75 7.16
CA TRP A 89 -3.94 -6.26 6.80
C TRP A 89 -3.34 -5.53 5.60
N LYS A 90 -4.10 -5.40 4.51
CA LYS A 90 -3.65 -4.70 3.30
C LYS A 90 -3.22 -3.27 3.61
N ARG A 91 -3.97 -2.57 4.47
CA ARG A 91 -3.64 -1.21 4.91
C ARG A 91 -2.35 -1.19 5.73
N GLN A 92 -2.25 -2.02 6.76
CA GLN A 92 -1.08 -2.04 7.66
C GLN A 92 0.20 -2.51 6.97
N SER A 93 0.09 -3.48 6.06
CA SER A 93 1.22 -4.05 5.33
C SER A 93 1.60 -3.26 4.08
N TYR A 94 0.95 -2.12 3.80
CA TYR A 94 1.14 -1.35 2.56
C TYR A 94 2.59 -0.89 2.38
N ASN A 95 3.13 -0.16 3.36
CA ASN A 95 4.51 0.34 3.31
C ASN A 95 5.53 -0.79 3.20
N ARG A 96 5.26 -1.96 3.81
CA ARG A 96 6.13 -3.12 3.67
C ARG A 96 6.16 -3.65 2.24
N ARG A 97 5.00 -3.73 1.57
CA ARG A 97 4.90 -4.12 0.15
C ARG A 97 5.66 -3.14 -0.75
N VAL A 98 5.49 -1.83 -0.52
CA VAL A 98 6.24 -0.78 -1.21
C VAL A 98 7.75 -0.97 -1.00
N SER A 99 8.20 -1.18 0.24
CA SER A 99 9.62 -1.36 0.54
C SER A 99 10.24 -2.57 -0.17
N ILE A 100 9.49 -3.65 -0.39
CA ILE A 100 9.97 -4.83 -1.12
C ILE A 100 10.24 -4.46 -2.58
N LEU A 101 9.30 -3.75 -3.21
CA LEU A 101 9.43 -3.31 -4.61
C LEU A 101 10.56 -2.29 -4.78
N GLU A 102 10.68 -1.34 -3.87
CA GLU A 102 11.75 -0.34 -3.92
C GLU A 102 13.13 -0.97 -3.70
N LYS A 103 13.25 -1.93 -2.78
CA LYS A 103 14.50 -2.68 -2.55
C LYS A 103 14.88 -3.48 -3.79
N GLU A 104 13.92 -4.13 -4.44
CA GLU A 104 14.15 -4.84 -5.70
C GLU A 104 14.62 -3.88 -6.79
N LYS A 105 13.92 -2.75 -6.99
CA LYS A 105 14.28 -1.73 -7.99
C LYS A 105 15.74 -1.31 -7.82
N ARG A 106 16.14 -0.89 -6.61
CA ARG A 106 17.52 -0.49 -6.30
C ARG A 106 18.53 -1.61 -6.47
N CYS A 107 18.15 -2.86 -6.23
CA CYS A 107 19.03 -4.01 -6.42
C CYS A 107 19.31 -4.23 -7.92
N ILE A 108 18.25 -4.22 -8.74
CA ILE A 108 18.34 -4.40 -10.19
C ILE A 108 19.14 -3.26 -10.83
N GLU A 109 18.91 -2.00 -10.42
CA GLU A 109 19.68 -0.84 -10.91
C GLU A 109 21.18 -0.97 -10.64
N LYS A 110 21.57 -1.70 -9.59
CA LYS A 110 22.97 -1.92 -9.21
C LYS A 110 23.55 -3.24 -9.73
N ALA A 111 22.73 -4.10 -10.35
CA ALA A 111 23.18 -5.39 -10.83
C ALA A 111 24.08 -5.19 -12.07
N SER A 112 25.34 -5.62 -11.97
CA SER A 112 26.34 -5.45 -13.03
C SER A 112 26.50 -6.69 -13.92
N ASN A 113 25.89 -7.81 -13.54
CA ASN A 113 26.02 -9.09 -14.22
C ASN A 113 24.81 -10.01 -13.99
N PRO A 114 24.65 -11.08 -14.80
CA PRO A 114 23.52 -12.01 -14.67
C PRO A 114 23.35 -12.64 -13.30
N GLN A 115 24.45 -12.96 -12.60
CA GLN A 115 24.39 -13.54 -11.26
C GLN A 115 23.80 -12.55 -10.26
N SER A 116 24.30 -11.31 -10.23
CA SER A 116 23.78 -10.27 -9.34
C SER A 116 22.30 -9.94 -9.58
N PHE A 117 21.84 -10.00 -10.84
CA PHE A 117 20.43 -9.86 -11.17
C PHE A 117 19.59 -11.03 -10.61
N SER A 118 20.07 -12.27 -10.77
CA SER A 118 19.42 -13.47 -10.21
C SER A 118 19.28 -13.36 -8.68
N ASP A 119 20.33 -12.91 -7.99
CA ASP A 119 20.33 -12.71 -6.55
C ASP A 119 19.28 -11.66 -6.12
N CYS A 120 19.11 -10.57 -6.89
CA CYS A 120 18.07 -9.57 -6.65
C CYS A 120 16.67 -10.18 -6.72
N VAL A 121 16.40 -10.98 -7.74
CA VAL A 121 15.12 -11.69 -7.91
C VAL A 121 14.88 -12.66 -6.75
N GLN A 122 15.91 -13.37 -6.32
CA GLN A 122 15.83 -14.30 -5.20
C GLN A 122 15.50 -13.60 -3.88
N LYS A 123 16.18 -12.48 -3.56
CA LYS A 123 15.89 -11.66 -2.37
C LYS A 123 14.46 -11.12 -2.36
N LYS A 124 13.92 -10.71 -3.52
CA LYS A 124 12.50 -10.32 -3.64
C LYS A 124 11.57 -11.49 -3.34
N ARG A 125 11.86 -12.69 -3.85
CA ARG A 125 11.06 -13.90 -3.59
C ARG A 125 11.02 -14.24 -2.10
N GLU A 126 12.17 -14.19 -1.43
CA GLU A 126 12.27 -14.40 0.03
C GLU A 126 11.47 -13.36 0.81
N SER A 127 11.60 -12.08 0.44
CA SER A 127 10.82 -11.00 1.06
C SER A 127 9.30 -11.19 0.88
N ARG A 128 8.86 -11.65 -0.31
CA ARG A 128 7.44 -12.00 -0.55
C ARG A 128 7.02 -13.23 0.25
N ARG A 129 7.87 -14.25 0.41
CA ARG A 129 7.59 -15.43 1.24
C ARG A 129 7.39 -15.05 2.69
N ALA A 130 8.28 -14.21 3.25
CA ALA A 130 8.14 -13.69 4.60
C ALA A 130 6.83 -12.91 4.78
N LEU A 131 6.49 -12.00 3.86
CA LEU A 131 5.23 -11.26 3.93
C LEU A 131 3.98 -12.18 3.89
N ARG A 132 4.03 -13.28 3.11
CA ARG A 132 2.95 -14.27 3.07
C ARG A 132 2.87 -15.10 4.36
N ALA A 133 4.00 -15.43 4.97
CA ALA A 133 4.03 -16.10 6.27
C ALA A 133 3.35 -15.23 7.34
N ASP A 134 3.68 -13.94 7.38
CA ASP A 134 3.08 -13.02 8.35
C ASP A 134 1.57 -12.82 8.09
N TYR A 135 1.16 -12.75 6.82
CA TYR A 135 -0.26 -12.73 6.48
C TYR A 135 -0.99 -13.97 7.00
N ARG A 136 -0.40 -15.17 6.85
CA ARG A 136 -0.97 -16.41 7.36
C ARG A 136 -1.08 -16.40 8.88
N ALA A 137 -0.03 -15.96 9.57
CA ALA A 137 -0.05 -15.79 11.03
C ALA A 137 -1.17 -14.83 11.48
N TYR A 138 -1.41 -13.77 10.73
CA TYR A 138 -2.48 -12.81 11.00
C TYR A 138 -3.89 -13.34 10.69
N ILE A 139 -4.10 -13.96 9.52
CA ILE A 139 -5.45 -14.33 9.05
C ILE A 139 -5.93 -15.66 9.61
N ASN A 140 -5.03 -16.59 9.95
CA ASN A 140 -5.43 -17.92 10.44
C ASN A 140 -6.21 -17.88 11.78
N PRO A 141 -5.87 -17.02 12.75
CA PRO A 141 -6.74 -16.79 13.91
C PRO A 141 -8.16 -16.37 13.53
N VAL A 142 -8.31 -15.40 12.63
CA VAL A 142 -9.64 -14.93 12.16
C VAL A 142 -10.39 -16.08 11.48
N ARG A 143 -9.71 -16.86 10.64
CA ARG A 143 -10.31 -18.04 9.97
C ARG A 143 -10.84 -19.03 10.99
N ARG A 144 -10.07 -19.34 12.04
CA ARG A 144 -10.51 -20.26 13.10
C ARG A 144 -11.74 -19.74 13.85
N GLN A 145 -11.80 -18.44 14.14
CA GLN A 145 -12.95 -17.81 14.80
C GLN A 145 -14.25 -17.98 14.02
N VAL A 146 -14.18 -17.98 12.69
CA VAL A 146 -15.34 -18.15 11.81
C VAL A 146 -15.53 -19.59 11.30
N GLY A 147 -14.89 -20.57 11.95
CA GLY A 147 -15.03 -22.00 11.66
C GLY A 147 -14.33 -22.46 10.37
N LEU A 148 -13.37 -21.71 9.85
CA LEU A 148 -12.63 -22.04 8.63
C LEU A 148 -11.26 -22.66 8.95
N PRO A 149 -10.81 -23.64 8.14
CA PRO A 149 -9.49 -24.23 8.33
C PRO A 149 -8.38 -23.20 8.08
N PRO A 150 -7.24 -23.29 8.76
CA PRO A 150 -6.10 -22.41 8.54
C PRO A 150 -5.56 -22.54 7.10
N ILE A 151 -4.94 -21.47 6.60
CA ILE A 151 -4.17 -21.52 5.37
C ILE A 151 -2.80 -22.11 5.70
N GLU A 152 -2.52 -23.29 5.15
CA GLU A 152 -1.23 -23.97 5.30
C GLU A 152 -0.19 -23.41 4.34
N ASP A 153 1.09 -23.57 4.71
CA ASP A 153 2.16 -23.43 3.73
C ASP A 153 2.23 -24.70 2.90
N LYS A 154 1.80 -24.60 1.64
CA LYS A 154 2.15 -25.62 0.67
C LYS A 154 3.65 -25.53 0.46
N GLN A 155 4.42 -26.23 1.31
CA GLN A 155 5.83 -26.51 1.03
C GLN A 155 5.84 -27.06 -0.38
N THR A 156 6.42 -26.32 -1.32
CA THR A 156 6.48 -26.72 -2.72
C THR A 156 7.56 -27.78 -2.85
N GLY A 157 7.40 -28.90 -2.15
CA GLY A 157 8.07 -30.18 -2.38
C GLY A 157 7.41 -30.88 -3.56
N GLY A 158 7.20 -30.16 -4.67
CA GLY A 158 7.02 -30.82 -5.94
C GLY A 158 8.35 -31.46 -6.27
N LYS A 159 8.51 -32.76 -5.97
CA LYS A 159 9.54 -33.58 -6.61
C LYS A 159 9.54 -33.19 -8.08
N LYS A 160 10.64 -32.59 -8.55
CA LYS A 160 10.89 -32.43 -9.99
C LYS A 160 10.84 -33.86 -10.53
N GLY A 161 9.69 -34.29 -11.03
CA GLY A 161 9.61 -35.48 -11.84
C GLY A 161 10.59 -35.26 -12.98
N ASP A 162 11.55 -36.16 -13.12
CA ASP A 162 12.54 -36.17 -14.18
C ASP A 162 11.84 -35.90 -15.51
N ARG A 163 11.99 -34.66 -16.03
CA ARG A 163 11.70 -34.37 -17.44
C ARG A 163 12.86 -34.91 -18.26
N LYS A 164 13.07 -36.23 -18.23
CA LYS A 164 13.87 -36.96 -19.21
C LYS A 164 12.90 -37.45 -20.28
N GLY A 165 12.99 -36.87 -21.48
CA GLY A 165 12.25 -37.36 -22.64
C GLY A 165 11.31 -36.34 -23.29
N ARG A 166 11.88 -35.34 -23.96
CA ARG A 166 11.29 -34.83 -25.20
C ARG A 166 12.37 -34.15 -26.05
N ARG A 167 13.21 -34.99 -26.65
CA ARG A 167 13.87 -34.73 -27.93
C ARG A 167 13.70 -36.02 -28.73
N ALA A 168 12.79 -35.96 -29.68
CA ALA A 168 12.71 -36.80 -30.87
C ALA A 168 12.47 -35.83 -32.01
#